data_AF-A0A967JVS8-F1
#
_entry.id   AF-A0A967JVS8-F1
#
_cell.length_a   1.000
_cell.length_b   1.000
_cell.length_c   1.000
_cell.angle_alpha   90.00
_cell.angle_beta   90.00
_cell.angle_gamma   90.00
#
_symmetry.space_group_name_H-M   'P 1'
#
loop_
_entity.id
_entity.type
_entity.pdbx_description
1 polymer ?
#
loop_
_entity_poly.entity_id
_entity_poly.type
_entity_poly.pdbx_seq_one_letter_code
_entity_poly.pdbx_strand_id
1 'polypeptide(L)'
;GFPLTGGFIGKFYILRAAVEKGLLPLAVVLVLASLVSYYYYLRVAWYMWFREAPHADAHQGITLSRGVRVALAAAVVGILWLGLFP
;
A
#
# COMPACT_ATOMS: atom_id res chain seq x y z
N GLY A 1 -2.82 -5.78 -2.44
CA GLY A 1 -2.01 -5.24 -1.33
C GLY A 1 -0.61 -5.79 -1.49
N PHE A 2 0.40 -5.15 -0.93
CA PHE A 2 1.74 -5.75 -0.90
C PHE A 2 1.79 -6.84 0.18
N PRO A 3 2.41 -8.00 -0.10
CA PRO A 3 2.68 -9.01 0.93
C PRO A 3 3.32 -8.36 2.17
N LEU A 4 3.03 -8.88 3.36
CA LEU A 4 3.49 -8.34 4.67
C LEU A 4 2.84 -7.03 5.13
N THR A 5 1.85 -6.50 4.40
CA THR A 5 1.05 -5.34 4.87
C THR A 5 -0.30 -5.79 5.40
N GLY A 6 -0.81 -5.14 6.46
CA GLY A 6 -2.15 -5.42 6.98
C GLY A 6 -3.25 -5.27 5.93
N GLY A 7 -3.06 -4.37 4.95
CA GLY A 7 -3.97 -4.22 3.80
C GLY A 7 -3.99 -5.42 2.84
N PHE A 8 -2.94 -6.23 2.79
CA PHE A 8 -2.95 -7.51 2.06
C PHE A 8 -3.69 -8.59 2.84
N ILE A 9 -3.42 -8.73 4.14
CA ILE A 9 -4.12 -9.67 5.03
C ILE A 9 -5.63 -9.43 5.01
N GLY A 10 -6.08 -8.18 5.17
CA GLY A 10 -7.50 -7.84 5.14
C GLY A 10 -8.18 -8.24 3.82
N LYS A 11 -7.53 -7.95 2.67
CA LYS A 11 -8.04 -8.37 1.36
C LYS A 11 -8.06 -9.89 1.20
N PHE A 12 -7.06 -10.58 1.74
CA PHE A 12 -6.99 -12.03 1.71
C PHE A 12 -8.14 -12.67 2.50
N TYR A 13 -8.48 -12.15 3.68
CA TYR A 13 -9.64 -12.63 4.44
C TYR A 13 -10.97 -12.38 3.73
N ILE A 14 -11.14 -11.21 3.10
CA ILE A 14 -12.34 -10.92 2.30
C ILE A 14 -12.44 -11.90 1.12
N LEU A 15 -11.32 -12.15 0.42
CA LEU A 15 -11.29 -13.09 -0.69
C LEU A 15 -11.64 -14.51 -0.22
N ARG A 16 -11.05 -14.96 0.88
CA ARG A 16 -11.32 -16.26 1.49
C ARG A 16 -12.79 -16.40 1.85
N ALA A 17 -13.36 -15.42 2.55
CA ALA A 17 -14.76 -15.43 2.93
C ALA A 17 -15.70 -15.43 1.71
N ALA A 18 -15.36 -14.70 0.64
CA ALA A 18 -16.13 -14.70 -0.60
C ALA A 18 -16.12 -16.09 -1.26
N VAL A 19 -14.97 -16.76 -1.31
CA VAL A 19 -14.85 -18.12 -1.87
C VAL A 19 -15.61 -19.14 -1.01
N GLU A 20 -15.45 -19.11 0.31
CA GLU A 20 -16.17 -20.01 1.24
C GLU A 20 -17.69 -19.84 1.16
N LYS A 21 -18.18 -18.64 0.84
CA LYS A 21 -19.60 -18.33 0.65
C LYS A 21 -20.10 -18.60 -0.79
N GLY A 22 -19.26 -19.10 -1.69
CA GLY A 22 -19.62 -19.34 -3.09
C GLY A 22 -19.79 -18.07 -3.94
N LEU A 23 -19.32 -16.91 -3.46
CA LEU A 23 -19.43 -15.60 -4.12
C LEU A 23 -18.31 -15.38 -5.16
N LEU A 24 -18.16 -16.34 -6.09
CA LEU A 24 -17.10 -16.32 -7.10
C LEU A 24 -17.05 -15.03 -7.95
N PRO A 25 -18.16 -14.44 -8.40
CA PRO A 25 -18.11 -13.20 -9.17
C PRO A 25 -17.47 -12.04 -8.38
N LEU A 26 -17.80 -11.92 -7.10
CA LEU A 26 -17.23 -10.89 -6.23
C LEU A 26 -15.75 -11.14 -5.95
N ALA A 27 -15.36 -12.41 -5.77
CA ALA A 27 -13.95 -12.79 -5.62
C ALA A 27 -13.12 -12.40 -6.85
N VAL A 28 -13.63 -12.66 -8.06
CA VAL A 28 -12.97 -12.28 -9.31
C VAL A 28 -12.85 -10.76 -9.43
N VAL A 29 -13.93 -10.01 -9.17
CA VAL A 29 -13.92 -8.55 -9.18
C VAL A 29 -12.89 -8.00 -8.19
N LEU A 30 -12.80 -8.56 -6.98
CA LEU A 30 -11.84 -8.15 -5.96
C LEU A 30 -10.37 -8.33 -6.43
N VAL A 31 -10.08 -9.46 -7.09
CA VAL A 31 -8.75 -9.74 -7.64
C VAL A 31 -8.42 -8.80 -8.79
N LEU A 32 -9.34 -8.62 -9.74
CA LEU A 32 -9.16 -7.71 -10.87
C LEU A 32 -8.96 -6.25 -10.42
N ALA A 33 -9.80 -5.77 -9.50
CA ALA A 33 -9.64 -4.44 -8.92
C ALA A 33 -8.30 -4.28 -8.21
N SER A 34 -7.80 -5.35 -7.56
CA SER A 34 -6.47 -5.34 -6.94
C SER A 34 -5.34 -5.29 -7.98
N LEU A 35 -5.47 -5.97 -9.11
CA LEU A 35 -4.51 -5.89 -10.22
C LEU A 35 -4.48 -4.49 -10.84
N VAL A 36 -5.65 -3.89 -11.11
CA VAL A 36 -5.76 -2.51 -11.58
C VAL A 36 -5.13 -1.55 -10.57
N SER A 37 -5.32 -1.79 -9.27
CA SER A 37 -4.72 -0.96 -8.21
C SER A 37 -3.20 -0.98 -8.20
N TYR A 38 -2.61 -2.11 -8.56
CA TYR A 38 -1.17 -2.25 -8.60
C TYR A 38 -0.54 -1.27 -9.58
N TYR A 39 -1.19 -1.04 -10.73
CA TYR A 39 -0.70 -0.10 -11.73
C TYR A 39 -0.55 1.32 -11.19
N TYR A 40 -1.62 1.90 -10.62
CA TYR A 40 -1.56 3.29 -10.18
C TYR A 40 -0.71 3.47 -8.91
N TYR A 41 -0.65 2.46 -8.02
CA TYR A 41 0.22 2.54 -6.84
C TYR A 41 1.70 2.42 -7.19
N LEU A 42 2.07 1.45 -8.02
CA LEU A 42 3.46 1.32 -8.48
C LEU A 42 3.91 2.50 -9.31
N ARG A 43 3.00 3.08 -10.10
CA ARG A 43 3.30 4.28 -10.86
C ARG A 43 3.82 5.37 -9.92
N VAL A 44 3.15 5.65 -8.79
CA VAL A 44 3.65 6.65 -7.83
C VAL A 44 5.06 6.32 -7.33
N ALA A 45 5.30 5.08 -6.91
CA ALA A 45 6.63 4.63 -6.47
C ALA A 45 7.70 4.78 -7.57
N TRP A 46 7.32 4.51 -8.83
CA TRP A 46 8.19 4.70 -9.98
C TRP A 46 8.61 6.16 -10.16
N TYR A 47 7.65 7.09 -10.09
CA TYR A 47 7.94 8.52 -10.16
C TYR A 47 8.82 8.99 -9.00
N MET A 48 8.69 8.40 -7.82
CA MET A 48 9.51 8.75 -6.65
C MET A 48 10.96 8.26 -6.76
N TRP A 49 11.20 7.09 -7.36
CA TRP A 49 12.52 6.44 -7.33
C TRP A 49 13.31 6.55 -8.64
N PHE A 50 12.63 6.54 -9.79
CA PHE A 50 13.27 6.46 -11.11
C PHE A 50 13.25 7.77 -11.89
N ARG A 51 12.57 8.81 -11.41
CA ARG A 51 12.65 10.13 -12.04
C ARG A 51 13.68 10.99 -11.34
N GLU A 52 14.49 11.63 -12.16
CA GLU A 52 15.39 12.68 -11.69
C GLU A 52 14.59 13.87 -11.17
N ALA A 53 15.18 14.56 -10.18
CA ALA A 53 14.61 15.77 -9.65
C ALA A 53 14.55 16.84 -10.76
N PRO A 54 13.44 17.60 -10.90
CA PRO A 54 13.31 18.60 -11.97
C PRO A 54 14.42 19.65 -11.96
N HIS A 55 14.92 19.99 -10.76
CA HIS A 55 16.03 20.92 -10.52
C HIS A 55 16.83 20.44 -9.30
N ALA A 56 18.09 20.87 -9.18
CA ALA A 56 18.98 20.49 -8.06
C ALA A 56 18.40 20.84 -6.68
N ASP A 57 17.57 21.88 -6.61
CA ASP A 57 16.99 22.39 -5.37
C ASP A 57 15.56 21.87 -5.11
N ALA A 58 15.05 20.92 -5.91
CA ALA A 58 13.66 20.48 -5.85
C ALA A 58 13.19 19.93 -4.49
N HIS A 59 14.13 19.58 -3.61
CA HIS A 59 13.85 19.11 -2.25
C HIS A 59 14.32 20.09 -1.17
N GLN A 60 14.92 21.22 -1.55
CA GLN A 60 15.30 22.26 -0.58
C GLN A 60 14.04 22.87 0.05
N GLY A 61 14.07 23.04 1.37
CA GLY A 61 12.93 23.54 2.15
C GLY A 61 11.95 22.47 2.63
N ILE A 62 12.06 21.21 2.17
CA ILE A 62 11.26 20.11 2.74
C ILE A 62 11.83 19.75 4.11
N THR A 63 11.23 20.29 5.17
CA THR A 63 11.56 19.94 6.55
C THR A 63 10.41 19.19 7.18
N LEU A 64 10.69 18.00 7.69
CA LEU A 64 9.69 17.21 8.41
C LEU A 64 9.76 17.57 9.90
N SER A 65 8.65 18.02 10.48
CA SER A 65 8.58 18.20 11.93
C SER A 65 8.80 16.85 12.65
N ARG A 66 9.25 16.89 13.91
CA ARG A 66 9.43 15.66 14.70
C ARG A 66 8.13 14.86 14.82
N GLY A 67 7.00 15.54 14.98
CA GLY A 67 5.68 14.92 15.03
C GLY A 67 5.32 14.16 13.75
N VAL A 68 5.55 14.76 12.58
CA VAL A 68 5.29 14.10 11.29
C VAL A 68 6.17 12.87 11.12
N ARG A 69 7.45 12.94 11.50
CA ARG A 69 8.36 11.77 11.43
C ARG A 69 7.89 10.62 12.30
N VAL A 70 7.49 10.91 13.55
CA VAL A 70 6.99 9.88 14.47
C VAL A 70 5.68 9.28 13.93
N ALA A 71 4.76 10.12 13.43
CA ALA A 71 3.50 9.64 12.86
C ALA A 71 3.71 8.74 11.64
N LEU A 72 4.59 9.12 10.72
CA LEU A 72 4.94 8.29 9.55
C LEU A 72 5.58 6.97 9.96
N ALA A 73 6.54 7.00 10.88
CA ALA A 73 7.19 5.80 11.38
C ALA A 73 6.18 4.87 12.07
N ALA A 74 5.32 5.41 12.93
CA ALA A 74 4.27 4.64 13.60
C ALA A 74 3.27 4.03 12.60
N ALA A 75 2.89 4.76 11.55
CA ALA A 75 2.01 4.24 10.51
C ALA A 75 2.65 3.09 9.73
N VAL A 76 3.92 3.22 9.34
CA VAL A 76 4.67 2.15 8.66
C VAL A 76 4.78 0.91 9.56
N VAL A 77 5.19 1.10 10.82
CA VAL A 77 5.31 0.02 11.79
C VAL A 77 3.96 -0.66 12.01
N GLY A 78 2.88 0.11 12.18
CA GLY A 78 1.53 -0.42 12.36
C GLY A 78 1.06 -1.25 11.17
N ILE A 79 1.26 -0.77 9.94
CA ILE A 79 0.87 -1.51 8.72
C ILE A 79 1.65 -2.83 8.59
N LEU A 80 2.94 -2.83 8.93
CA LEU A 80 3.78 -4.04 8.89
C LEU A 80 3.45 -5.00 10.03
N TRP A 81 3.22 -4.48 11.24
CA TRP A 81 2.86 -5.28 12.40
C TRP A 81 1.54 -6.01 12.19
N LEU A 82 0.51 -5.32 11.70
CA LEU A 82 -0.76 -5.92 11.29
C LEU A 82 -0.63 -6.93 10.13
N GLY A 83 0.44 -6.83 9.34
CA GLY A 83 0.71 -7.78 8.26
C GLY A 83 1.42 -9.05 8.73
N LEU A 84 2.32 -8.92 9.71
CA LEU A 84 3.14 -10.01 10.25
C LEU A 84 2.42 -10.76 11.38
N PHE A 85 1.66 -10.04 12.21
CA PHE A 85 0.86 -10.57 13.31
C PHE A 85 -0.62 -10.24 13.04
N PRO A 86 -1.24 -10.94 12.06
CA PRO A 86 -2.61 -10.68 11.62
C PRO A 86 -3.67 -11.06 12.66
#